data_AF-A0A0Q9U6P5-F1
#
_entry.id   AF-A0A0Q9U6P5-F1
#
_cell.length_a   1.000
_cell.length_b   1.000
_cell.length_c   1.000
_cell.angle_alpha   90.00
_cell.angle_beta   90.00
_cell.angle_gamma   90.00
#
_symmetry.space_group_name_H-M   'P 1'
#
loop_
_entity.id
_entity.type
_entity.pdbx_description
1 polymer ?
#
loop_
_entity_poly.entity_id
_entity_poly.type
_entity_poly.pdbx_seq_one_letter_code
_entity_poly.pdbx_strand_id
1 'polypeptide(L)'
;MTTATSPGVLTDPRPITDLIPSVAAECRRVLDAAVDRKWSMPAGDLEWSCRRTAAHVADVLFSYAGQVVAQPDAAYLPMELVVEDAATPDRLVASVVTCAELLHLACRAAPAGLRAWHPAGVADAEGFAAMGVVEVLVHTHDVTRGLGLDWVPPQELTAGALARLFPQAPDGDPTEVLLWCCGRGALADRPRLETWRWDPTVRS
;
A
#
# COMPACT_ATOMS: atom_id res chain seq x y z
N MET A 1 -35.81 32.08 10.02
CA MET A 1 -35.69 31.33 8.76
C MET A 1 -34.23 30.91 8.65
N THR A 2 -33.91 29.74 9.20
CA THR A 2 -32.54 29.25 9.33
C THR A 2 -32.34 28.21 8.23
N THR A 3 -31.60 28.57 7.19
CA THR A 3 -31.21 27.64 6.12
C THR A 3 -30.22 26.64 6.71
N ALA A 4 -30.69 25.42 6.96
CA ALA A 4 -29.83 24.29 7.23
C ALA A 4 -29.06 23.95 5.96
N THR A 5 -27.75 24.11 5.99
CA THR A 5 -26.85 23.60 4.96
C THR A 5 -26.90 22.07 5.03
N SER A 6 -27.51 21.45 4.01
CA SER A 6 -27.43 19.99 3.84
C SER A 6 -25.96 19.57 3.80
N PRO A 7 -25.57 18.48 4.48
CA PRO A 7 -24.25 17.90 4.26
C PRO A 7 -24.14 17.54 2.78
N GLY A 8 -23.18 18.15 2.10
CA GLY A 8 -22.91 17.89 0.70
C GLY A 8 -22.74 16.40 0.50
N VAL A 9 -23.57 15.81 -0.35
CA VAL A 9 -23.38 14.45 -0.82
C VAL A 9 -22.01 14.44 -1.51
N LEU A 10 -21.05 13.69 -0.95
CA LEU A 10 -19.76 13.41 -1.58
C LEU A 10 -20.03 12.54 -2.81
N THR A 11 -20.28 13.16 -3.97
CA THR A 11 -20.56 12.48 -5.25
C THR A 11 -19.35 12.42 -6.16
N ASP A 12 -18.16 12.21 -5.63
CA ASP A 12 -16.99 11.86 -6.45
C ASP A 12 -16.31 10.65 -5.81
N PRO A 13 -16.28 9.47 -6.47
CA PRO A 13 -15.42 8.40 -6.01
C PRO A 13 -13.99 8.95 -6.06
N ARG A 14 -13.32 9.13 -4.92
CA ARG A 14 -11.85 9.22 -4.89
C ARG A 14 -11.35 7.79 -4.95
N PRO A 15 -11.25 7.18 -6.14
CA PRO A 15 -11.52 5.77 -6.31
C PRO A 15 -10.50 4.91 -5.58
N ILE A 16 -9.26 5.39 -5.49
CA ILE A 16 -8.14 4.66 -4.89
C ILE A 16 -8.00 4.88 -3.37
N THR A 17 -8.44 6.03 -2.84
CA THR A 17 -8.39 6.28 -1.39
C THR A 17 -9.33 5.33 -0.66
N ASP A 18 -10.49 5.06 -1.25
CA ASP A 18 -11.50 4.16 -0.69
C ASP A 18 -11.15 2.67 -0.86
N LEU A 19 -10.08 2.32 -1.60
CA LEU A 19 -9.57 0.95 -1.67
C LEU A 19 -8.73 0.55 -0.45
N ILE A 20 -8.17 1.52 0.29
CA ILE A 20 -7.24 1.23 1.41
C ILE A 20 -7.87 0.28 2.46
N PRO A 21 -9.12 0.50 2.92
CA PRO A 21 -9.73 -0.44 3.87
C PRO A 21 -9.94 -1.85 3.27
N SER A 22 -10.29 -1.94 1.98
CA SER A 22 -10.52 -3.22 1.30
C SER A 22 -9.23 -4.03 1.14
N VAL A 23 -8.11 -3.38 0.78
CA VAL A 23 -6.81 -4.06 0.67
C VAL A 23 -6.28 -4.47 2.04
N ALA A 24 -6.51 -3.67 3.08
CA ALA A 24 -6.15 -4.02 4.45
C ALA A 24 -6.97 -5.20 4.97
N ALA A 25 -8.27 -5.25 4.66
CA ALA A 25 -9.14 -6.37 4.99
C ALA A 25 -8.72 -7.66 4.28
N GLU A 26 -8.34 -7.58 3.00
CA GLU A 26 -7.85 -8.72 2.24
C GLU A 26 -6.50 -9.24 2.77
N CYS A 27 -5.56 -8.32 3.06
CA CYS A 27 -4.30 -8.64 3.73
C CYS A 27 -4.54 -9.38 5.05
N ARG A 28 -5.43 -8.85 5.90
CA ARG A 28 -5.81 -9.48 7.16
C ARG A 28 -6.36 -10.89 6.94
N ARG A 29 -7.33 -11.03 6.04
CA ARG A 29 -8.01 -12.29 5.75
C ARG A 29 -7.03 -13.39 5.34
N VAL A 30 -6.08 -13.08 4.46
CA VAL A 30 -5.12 -14.09 3.98
C VAL A 30 -4.05 -14.42 5.04
N LEU A 31 -3.55 -13.41 5.76
CA LEU A 31 -2.49 -13.63 6.75
C LEU A 31 -2.99 -14.30 8.03
N ASP A 32 -4.27 -14.12 8.38
CA ASP A 32 -4.92 -14.83 9.48
C ASP A 32 -4.89 -16.37 9.29
N ALA A 33 -4.89 -16.84 8.04
CA ALA A 33 -4.78 -18.27 7.72
C ALA A 33 -3.36 -18.86 7.97
N ALA A 34 -2.37 -18.02 8.28
CA ALA A 34 -0.98 -18.42 8.47
C ALA A 34 -0.33 -17.83 9.74
N VAL A 35 -1.10 -17.42 10.74
CA VAL A 35 -0.57 -16.91 12.01
C VAL A 35 0.31 -17.94 12.75
N ASP A 36 -0.01 -19.23 12.63
CA ASP A 36 0.74 -20.33 13.27
C ASP A 36 1.99 -20.76 12.47
N ARG A 37 2.28 -20.11 11.33
CA ARG A 37 3.45 -20.42 10.50
C ARG A 37 4.71 -19.75 11.04
N LYS A 38 5.86 -20.11 10.47
CA LYS A 38 7.16 -19.58 10.90
C LYS A 38 7.45 -18.23 10.24
N TRP A 39 6.99 -17.14 10.86
CA TRP A 39 7.16 -15.76 10.36
C TRP A 39 8.62 -15.25 10.35
N SER A 40 9.56 -16.03 10.90
CA SER A 40 10.98 -15.75 10.79
C SER A 40 11.59 -16.20 9.45
N MET A 41 10.84 -16.93 8.61
CA MET A 41 11.29 -17.33 7.27
C MET A 41 11.30 -16.13 6.30
N PRO A 42 12.17 -16.14 5.27
CA PRO A 42 12.16 -15.13 4.22
C PRO A 42 10.77 -14.93 3.59
N ALA A 43 10.44 -13.69 3.24
CA ALA A 43 9.20 -13.32 2.56
C ALA A 43 9.38 -13.45 1.04
N GLY A 44 9.05 -14.62 0.49
CA GLY A 44 9.23 -14.91 -0.92
C GLY A 44 10.69 -14.84 -1.32
N ASP A 45 11.02 -13.97 -2.27
CA ASP A 45 12.39 -13.76 -2.75
C ASP A 45 13.14 -12.66 -1.98
N LEU A 46 12.50 -12.02 -0.99
CA LEU A 46 13.13 -10.97 -0.20
C LEU A 46 14.12 -11.56 0.82
N GLU A 47 15.20 -10.82 1.09
CA GLU A 47 16.10 -11.14 2.22
C GLU A 47 15.42 -10.92 3.58
N TRP A 48 14.33 -10.15 3.62
CA TRP A 48 13.57 -9.87 4.83
C TRP A 48 12.68 -11.04 5.22
N SER A 49 12.54 -11.27 6.52
CA SER A 49 11.58 -12.24 7.03
C SER A 49 10.14 -11.76 6.84
N CYS A 50 9.19 -12.69 6.83
CA CYS A 50 7.75 -12.37 6.79
C CYS A 50 7.36 -11.36 7.88
N ARG A 51 7.87 -11.53 9.10
CA ARG A 51 7.69 -10.57 10.20
C ARG A 51 8.24 -9.18 9.86
N ARG A 52 9.48 -9.11 9.36
CA ARG A 52 10.10 -7.82 9.02
C ARG A 52 9.35 -7.12 7.89
N THR A 53 8.93 -7.86 6.88
CA THR A 53 8.15 -7.34 5.75
C THR A 53 6.80 -6.79 6.20
N ALA A 54 6.04 -7.52 7.03
CA ALA A 54 4.78 -7.01 7.57
C ALA A 54 4.96 -5.79 8.51
N ALA A 55 6.04 -5.76 9.30
CA ALA A 55 6.37 -4.59 10.12
C ALA A 55 6.71 -3.36 9.27
N HIS A 56 7.43 -3.56 8.16
CA HIS A 56 7.69 -2.50 7.17
C HIS A 56 6.39 -1.95 6.58
N VAL A 57 5.43 -2.82 6.22
CA VAL A 57 4.13 -2.36 5.70
C VAL A 57 3.42 -1.47 6.73
N ALA A 58 3.42 -1.83 8.02
CA ALA A 58 2.84 -0.97 9.05
C ALA A 58 3.55 0.40 9.13
N ASP A 59 4.87 0.39 9.13
CA ASP A 59 5.69 1.60 9.22
C ASP A 59 5.58 2.52 8.01
N VAL A 60 5.60 1.97 6.78
CA VAL A 60 5.51 2.78 5.57
C VAL A 60 4.12 3.44 5.45
N LEU A 61 3.05 2.75 5.85
CA LEU A 61 1.70 3.31 5.88
C LEU A 61 1.56 4.42 6.94
N PHE A 62 2.13 4.22 8.13
CA PHE A 62 2.20 5.26 9.16
C PHE A 62 2.97 6.49 8.67
N SER A 63 4.13 6.27 8.06
CA SER A 63 4.98 7.32 7.48
C SER A 63 4.23 8.09 6.39
N TYR A 64 3.53 7.41 5.48
CA TYR A 64 2.71 8.04 4.45
C TYR A 64 1.57 8.87 5.05
N ALA A 65 0.88 8.38 6.08
CA ALA A 65 -0.13 9.16 6.79
C ALA A 65 0.48 10.44 7.37
N GLY A 66 1.67 10.34 7.97
CA GLY A 66 2.44 11.49 8.46
C GLY A 66 2.79 12.49 7.36
N GLN A 67 3.27 12.03 6.20
CA GLN A 67 3.57 12.90 5.05
C GLN A 67 2.32 13.64 4.55
N VAL A 68 1.18 12.95 4.48
CA VAL A 68 -0.10 13.56 4.07
C VAL A 68 -0.56 14.59 5.10
N VAL A 69 -0.43 14.32 6.39
CA VAL A 69 -0.85 15.29 7.42
C VAL A 69 0.07 16.51 7.45
N ALA A 70 1.39 16.30 7.46
CA ALA A 70 2.36 17.37 7.67
C ALA A 70 2.77 18.12 6.40
N GLN A 71 2.58 17.51 5.22
CA GLN A 71 2.91 18.08 3.91
C GLN A 71 4.36 18.60 3.80
N PRO A 72 5.39 17.83 4.21
CA PRO A 72 6.77 18.27 4.08
C PRO A 72 7.16 18.35 2.60
N ASP A 73 8.10 19.23 2.29
CA ASP A 73 8.54 19.53 0.91
C ASP A 73 9.91 18.92 0.55
N ALA A 74 10.68 18.43 1.53
CA ALA A 74 12.07 18.04 1.32
C ALA A 74 12.46 16.62 1.79
N ALA A 75 11.77 16.06 2.78
CA ALA A 75 12.15 14.77 3.37
C ALA A 75 10.95 14.09 4.06
N TYR A 76 11.15 12.83 4.47
CA TYR A 76 10.29 12.20 5.46
C TYR A 76 10.37 12.96 6.78
N LEU A 77 9.25 12.99 7.50
CA LEU A 77 9.27 13.33 8.91
C LEU A 77 10.25 12.41 9.65
N PRO A 78 11.04 12.92 10.61
CA PRO A 78 12.00 12.13 11.36
C PRO A 78 11.30 11.31 12.46
N MET A 79 10.38 10.44 12.05
CA MET A 79 9.63 9.53 12.91
C MET A 79 9.46 8.19 12.21
N GLU A 80 9.43 7.13 13.00
CA GLU A 80 9.20 5.76 12.53
C GLU A 80 8.25 5.05 13.48
N LEU A 81 7.51 4.08 12.95
CA LEU A 81 6.74 3.14 13.74
C LEU A 81 7.59 1.89 13.98
N VAL A 82 7.78 1.56 15.25
CA VAL A 82 8.48 0.34 15.65
C VAL A 82 7.49 -0.65 16.22
N VAL A 83 7.39 -1.83 15.60
CA VAL A 83 6.59 -2.94 16.13
C VAL A 83 7.37 -3.67 17.21
N GLU A 84 6.78 -3.80 18.40
CA GLU A 84 7.36 -4.51 19.55
C GLU A 84 7.84 -5.93 19.17
N ASP A 85 9.05 -6.32 19.60
CA ASP A 85 9.63 -7.64 19.31
C ASP A 85 8.74 -8.80 19.75
N ALA A 86 8.02 -8.64 20.85
CA ALA A 86 7.10 -9.63 21.40
C ALA A 86 5.75 -9.72 20.67
N ALA A 87 5.48 -8.85 19.68
CA ALA A 87 4.23 -8.88 18.94
C ALA A 87 4.06 -10.22 18.21
N THR A 88 2.93 -10.89 18.49
CA THR A 88 2.50 -12.07 17.77
C THR A 88 2.09 -11.70 16.33
N PRO A 89 2.10 -12.65 15.38
CA PRO A 89 1.69 -12.40 13.99
C PRO A 89 0.34 -11.70 13.86
N ASP A 90 -0.68 -12.13 14.59
CA ASP A 90 -2.03 -11.53 14.56
C ASP A 90 -2.02 -10.06 15.02
N ARG A 91 -1.24 -9.73 16.06
CA ARG A 91 -1.08 -8.35 16.56
C ARG A 91 -0.28 -7.48 15.60
N LEU A 92 0.71 -8.05 14.92
CA LEU A 92 1.45 -7.38 13.87
C LEU A 92 0.54 -7.07 12.66
N VAL A 93 -0.28 -8.02 12.22
CA VAL A 93 -1.25 -7.76 11.14
C VAL A 93 -2.29 -6.72 11.57
N ALA A 94 -2.74 -6.73 12.83
CA ALA A 94 -3.60 -5.66 13.36
C ALA A 94 -2.93 -4.27 13.27
N SER A 95 -1.59 -4.21 13.43
CA SER A 95 -0.83 -2.96 13.25
C SER A 95 -0.82 -2.50 11.79
N VAL A 96 -0.68 -3.41 10.83
CA VAL A 96 -0.81 -3.12 9.39
C VAL A 96 -2.18 -2.53 9.08
N VAL A 97 -3.26 -3.19 9.53
CA VAL A 97 -4.65 -2.72 9.31
C VAL A 97 -4.87 -1.35 9.94
N THR A 98 -4.35 -1.13 11.14
CA THR A 98 -4.48 0.17 11.83
C THR A 98 -3.76 1.28 11.05
N CYS A 99 -2.54 1.03 10.56
CA CYS A 99 -1.79 2.02 9.81
C CYS A 99 -2.39 2.29 8.42
N ALA A 100 -2.99 1.28 7.79
CA ALA A 100 -3.80 1.47 6.59
C ALA A 100 -4.98 2.42 6.86
N GLU A 101 -5.71 2.24 7.97
CA GLU A 101 -6.79 3.14 8.35
C GLU A 101 -6.29 4.57 8.64
N LEU A 102 -5.13 4.73 9.29
CA LEU A 102 -4.52 6.05 9.49
C LEU A 102 -4.24 6.74 8.15
N LEU A 103 -3.67 6.03 7.17
CA LEU A 103 -3.43 6.56 5.83
C LEU A 103 -4.75 6.90 5.12
N HIS A 104 -5.75 6.02 5.20
CA HIS A 104 -7.07 6.25 4.64
C HIS A 104 -7.70 7.54 5.18
N LEU A 105 -7.72 7.72 6.49
CA LEU A 105 -8.26 8.91 7.14
C LEU A 105 -7.48 10.18 6.77
N ALA A 106 -6.15 10.10 6.73
CA ALA A 106 -5.30 11.21 6.32
C ALA A 106 -5.60 11.65 4.87
N CYS A 107 -5.64 10.70 3.92
CA CYS A 107 -5.95 10.99 2.52
C CYS A 107 -7.38 11.49 2.33
N ARG A 108 -8.36 10.98 3.10
CA ARG A 108 -9.74 11.48 3.04
C ARG A 108 -9.87 12.91 3.56
N ALA A 109 -9.14 13.25 4.61
CA ALA A 109 -9.17 14.60 5.19
C ALA A 109 -8.31 15.62 4.41
N ALA A 110 -7.40 15.15 3.56
CA ALA A 110 -6.50 16.01 2.79
C ALA A 110 -7.25 17.01 1.89
N PRO A 111 -6.78 18.27 1.82
CA PRO A 111 -7.29 19.24 0.84
C PRO A 111 -6.89 18.83 -0.58
N ALA A 112 -7.71 19.16 -1.59
CA ALA A 112 -7.47 18.80 -3.00
C ALA A 112 -6.11 19.30 -3.56
N GLY A 113 -5.60 20.42 -3.01
CA GLY A 113 -4.31 21.00 -3.40
C GLY A 113 -3.08 20.41 -2.69
N LEU A 114 -3.25 19.39 -1.83
CA LEU A 114 -2.16 18.82 -1.03
C LEU A 114 -1.01 18.33 -1.91
N ARG A 115 0.21 18.71 -1.56
CA ARG A 115 1.44 18.19 -2.15
C ARG A 115 2.42 17.85 -1.04
N ALA A 116 2.92 16.63 -1.02
CA ALA A 116 3.92 16.20 -0.04
C ALA A 116 5.04 15.41 -0.70
N TRP A 117 6.21 15.51 -0.09
CA TRP A 117 7.43 14.89 -0.57
C TRP A 117 7.44 13.37 -0.35
N HIS A 118 7.93 12.65 -1.35
CA HIS A 118 8.29 11.23 -1.27
C HIS A 118 9.60 11.03 -2.07
N PRO A 119 10.47 10.05 -1.75
CA PRO A 119 11.71 9.82 -2.48
C PRO A 119 11.50 9.58 -3.99
N ALA A 120 10.34 9.02 -4.35
CA ALA A 120 9.97 8.78 -5.74
C ALA A 120 9.52 10.06 -6.49
N GLY A 121 9.23 11.16 -5.80
CA GLY A 121 8.71 12.42 -6.35
C GLY A 121 7.62 13.04 -5.46
N VAL A 122 7.20 14.27 -5.76
CA VAL A 122 6.08 14.92 -5.06
C VAL A 122 4.76 14.22 -5.42
N ALA A 123 3.95 13.91 -4.41
CA ALA A 123 2.68 13.22 -4.55
C ALA A 123 1.50 14.02 -3.96
N ASP A 124 0.31 13.76 -4.49
CA ASP A 124 -0.98 14.16 -3.91
C ASP A 124 -1.53 13.04 -3.01
N ALA A 125 -2.69 13.29 -2.37
CA ALA A 125 -3.32 12.31 -1.49
C ALA A 125 -3.65 10.99 -2.21
N GLU A 126 -4.05 11.04 -3.48
CA GLU A 126 -4.33 9.84 -4.28
C GLU A 126 -3.05 9.07 -4.63
N GLY A 127 -1.93 9.76 -4.85
CA GLY A 127 -0.62 9.16 -5.02
C GLY A 127 -0.16 8.41 -3.77
N PHE A 128 -0.31 9.00 -2.58
CA PHE A 128 -0.02 8.31 -1.32
C PHE A 128 -0.97 7.13 -1.07
N ALA A 129 -2.26 7.27 -1.37
CA ALA A 129 -3.20 6.16 -1.29
C ALA A 129 -2.81 5.01 -2.22
N ALA A 130 -2.42 5.32 -3.46
CA ALA A 130 -1.98 4.32 -4.43
C ALA A 130 -0.70 3.60 -3.99
N MET A 131 0.27 4.35 -3.44
CA MET A 131 1.50 3.76 -2.90
C MET A 131 1.17 2.82 -1.74
N GLY A 132 0.30 3.22 -0.82
CA GLY A 132 -0.18 2.36 0.26
C GLY A 132 -0.87 1.09 -0.23
N VAL A 133 -1.67 1.16 -1.29
CA VAL A 133 -2.29 -0.02 -1.92
C VAL A 133 -1.22 -0.97 -2.48
N VAL A 134 -0.23 -0.45 -3.22
CA VAL A 134 0.87 -1.28 -3.75
C VAL A 134 1.67 -1.93 -2.63
N GLU A 135 2.05 -1.16 -1.62
CA GLU A 135 2.78 -1.64 -0.43
C GLU A 135 2.04 -2.80 0.24
N VAL A 136 0.74 -2.64 0.51
CA VAL A 136 -0.06 -3.71 1.12
C VAL A 136 -0.13 -4.94 0.22
N LEU A 137 -0.48 -4.79 -1.07
CA LEU A 137 -0.71 -5.93 -1.95
C LEU A 137 0.58 -6.70 -2.27
N VAL A 138 1.65 -6.00 -2.65
CA VAL A 138 2.91 -6.62 -3.06
C VAL A 138 3.60 -7.28 -1.87
N HIS A 139 3.63 -6.64 -0.71
CA HIS A 139 4.25 -7.24 0.46
C HIS A 139 3.38 -8.30 1.15
N THR A 140 2.05 -8.23 1.01
CA THR A 140 1.22 -9.40 1.34
C THR A 140 1.59 -10.57 0.45
N HIS A 141 1.82 -10.36 -0.86
CA HIS A 141 2.26 -11.43 -1.76
C HIS A 141 3.61 -12.01 -1.35
N ASP A 142 4.57 -11.15 -1.03
CA ASP A 142 5.89 -11.58 -0.55
C ASP A 142 5.75 -12.44 0.72
N VAL A 143 4.93 -12.00 1.69
CA VAL A 143 4.68 -12.73 2.94
C VAL A 143 3.95 -14.04 2.68
N THR A 144 2.88 -14.07 1.88
CA THR A 144 2.13 -15.29 1.59
C THR A 144 3.01 -16.33 0.92
N ARG A 145 3.89 -15.94 -0.01
CA ARG A 145 4.88 -16.85 -0.60
C ARG A 145 5.84 -17.42 0.44
N GLY A 146 6.39 -16.57 1.32
CA GLY A 146 7.27 -17.00 2.40
C GLY A 146 6.63 -17.96 3.41
N LEU A 147 5.31 -17.82 3.60
CA LEU A 147 4.51 -18.69 4.48
C LEU A 147 3.92 -19.92 3.77
N GLY A 148 4.17 -20.09 2.46
CA GLY A 148 3.71 -21.22 1.67
C GLY A 148 2.22 -21.18 1.30
N LEU A 149 1.64 -19.99 1.22
CA LEU A 149 0.27 -19.77 0.76
C LEU A 149 0.26 -19.42 -0.73
N ASP A 150 -0.63 -20.06 -1.49
CA ASP A 150 -0.88 -19.74 -2.89
C ASP A 150 -1.89 -18.58 -2.99
N TRP A 151 -1.36 -17.36 -2.86
CA TRP A 151 -2.14 -16.12 -2.94
C TRP A 151 -1.47 -15.11 -3.86
N VAL A 152 -2.29 -14.45 -4.67
CA VAL A 152 -1.91 -13.32 -5.51
C VAL A 152 -2.88 -12.15 -5.26
N PRO A 153 -2.44 -10.89 -5.44
CA PRO A 153 -3.32 -9.73 -5.30
C PRO A 153 -4.59 -9.86 -6.16
N PRO A 154 -5.79 -9.58 -5.62
CA PRO A 154 -7.00 -9.56 -6.45
C PRO A 154 -6.93 -8.46 -7.51
N GLN A 155 -7.39 -8.76 -8.74
CA GLN A 155 -7.31 -7.83 -9.88
C GLN A 155 -8.07 -6.52 -9.61
N GLU A 156 -9.24 -6.62 -8.99
CA GLU A 156 -10.13 -5.50 -8.67
C GLU A 156 -9.53 -4.53 -7.64
N LEU A 157 -8.65 -5.02 -6.77
CA LEU A 157 -7.91 -4.21 -5.80
C LEU A 157 -6.62 -3.64 -6.39
N THR A 158 -6.11 -4.26 -7.46
CA THR A 158 -4.82 -3.96 -8.09
C THR A 158 -4.95 -2.90 -9.18
N ALA A 159 -5.98 -2.98 -10.02
CA ALA A 159 -6.07 -2.24 -11.27
C ALA A 159 -5.96 -0.71 -11.09
N GLY A 160 -6.60 -0.16 -10.05
CA GLY A 160 -6.56 1.28 -9.77
C GLY A 160 -5.14 1.77 -9.44
N ALA A 161 -4.41 1.04 -8.59
CA ALA A 161 -3.05 1.41 -8.21
C ALA A 161 -2.06 1.24 -9.34
N LEU A 162 -2.22 0.17 -10.14
CA LEU A 162 -1.42 -0.04 -11.35
C LEU A 162 -1.58 1.14 -12.31
N ALA A 163 -2.82 1.52 -12.64
CA ALA A 163 -3.10 2.64 -13.52
C ALA A 163 -2.57 3.98 -12.97
N ARG A 164 -2.62 4.19 -11.65
CA ARG A 164 -2.18 5.46 -11.02
C ARG A 164 -0.66 5.62 -10.98
N LEU A 165 0.08 4.53 -10.77
CA LEU A 165 1.51 4.57 -10.43
C LEU A 165 2.43 4.05 -11.53
N PHE A 166 1.92 3.28 -12.49
CA PHE A 166 2.74 2.69 -13.55
C PHE A 166 2.15 3.04 -14.93
N PRO A 167 2.20 4.32 -15.36
CA PRO A 167 1.58 4.78 -16.61
C PRO A 167 2.20 4.16 -17.88
N GLN A 168 3.36 3.50 -17.75
CA GLN A 168 4.06 2.79 -18.83
C GLN A 168 3.94 1.26 -18.69
N ALA A 169 3.08 0.77 -17.80
CA ALA A 169 2.83 -0.65 -17.66
C ALA A 169 2.23 -1.21 -18.97
N PRO A 170 2.64 -2.43 -19.40
CA PRO A 170 2.00 -3.08 -20.53
C PRO A 170 0.56 -3.47 -20.23
N ASP A 171 -0.25 -3.64 -21.28
CA ASP A 171 -1.58 -4.23 -21.15
C ASP A 171 -1.46 -5.70 -20.69
N GLY A 172 -2.43 -6.18 -19.90
CA GLY A 172 -2.46 -7.56 -19.41
C GLY A 172 -3.32 -7.73 -18.16
N ASP A 173 -3.18 -8.88 -17.52
CA ASP A 173 -3.76 -9.13 -16.21
C ASP A 173 -3.18 -8.15 -15.18
N PRO A 174 -3.99 -7.32 -14.48
CA PRO A 174 -3.48 -6.32 -13.57
C PRO A 174 -2.59 -6.88 -12.45
N THR A 175 -2.87 -8.10 -11.99
CA THR A 175 -2.10 -8.76 -10.94
C THR A 175 -0.71 -9.13 -11.42
N GLU A 176 -0.63 -9.82 -12.56
CA GLU A 176 0.65 -10.23 -13.16
C GLU A 176 1.49 -9.00 -13.52
N VAL A 177 0.85 -7.99 -14.10
CA VAL A 177 1.52 -6.76 -14.51
C VAL A 177 2.01 -5.97 -13.28
N LEU A 178 1.22 -5.83 -12.21
CA LEU A 178 1.68 -5.17 -10.99
C LEU A 178 2.89 -5.89 -10.38
N LEU A 179 2.81 -7.22 -10.26
CA LEU A 179 3.92 -8.02 -9.72
C LEU A 179 5.17 -7.89 -10.59
N TRP A 180 5.03 -7.89 -11.93
CA TRP A 180 6.14 -7.63 -12.84
C TRP A 180 6.72 -6.21 -12.68
N CYS A 181 5.86 -5.19 -12.65
CA CYS A 181 6.23 -3.79 -12.43
C CYS A 181 6.98 -3.58 -11.11
N CYS A 182 6.71 -4.42 -10.10
CA CYS A 182 7.40 -4.42 -8.82
C CYS A 182 8.53 -5.48 -8.73
N GLY A 183 8.94 -6.09 -9.85
CA GLY A 183 10.06 -7.03 -9.88
C GLY A 183 9.83 -8.34 -9.13
N ARG A 184 8.59 -8.85 -9.05
CA ARG A 184 8.21 -10.14 -8.40
C ARG A 184 7.97 -11.29 -9.39
N GLY A 185 8.21 -11.07 -10.69
CA GLY A 185 8.04 -12.10 -11.71
C GLY A 185 8.41 -11.61 -13.10
N ALA A 186 8.42 -12.53 -14.06
CA ALA A 186 8.48 -12.24 -15.49
C ALA A 186 7.05 -12.22 -16.07
N LEU A 187 6.85 -11.52 -17.20
CA LEU A 187 5.70 -11.74 -18.07
C LEU A 187 6.13 -12.63 -19.24
N ALA A 188 5.17 -13.17 -20.00
CA ALA A 188 5.43 -14.15 -21.07
C ALA A 188 6.54 -13.72 -22.05
N ASP A 189 6.59 -12.43 -22.40
CA ASP A 189 7.56 -11.84 -23.34
C ASP A 189 8.56 -10.89 -22.66
N ARG A 190 8.52 -10.75 -21.33
CA ARG A 190 9.33 -9.76 -20.60
C ARG A 190 10.04 -10.40 -19.41
N PRO A 191 11.37 -10.32 -19.33
CA PRO A 191 12.09 -10.81 -18.17
C PRO A 191 11.69 -10.03 -16.92
N ARG A 192 11.92 -10.65 -15.76
CA ARG A 192 11.75 -10.00 -14.46
C ARG A 192 12.60 -8.73 -14.39
N LEU A 193 12.02 -7.67 -13.86
CA LEU A 193 12.74 -6.42 -13.62
C LEU A 193 13.71 -6.57 -12.44
N GLU A 194 14.97 -6.20 -12.64
CA GLU A 194 15.98 -6.12 -11.57
C GLU A 194 15.87 -4.81 -10.77
N THR A 195 15.42 -3.75 -11.43
CA THR A 195 15.16 -2.44 -10.82
C THR A 195 13.81 -1.93 -11.26
N TRP A 196 13.11 -1.26 -10.36
CA TRP A 196 11.78 -0.72 -10.60
C TRP A 196 11.54 0.52 -9.75
N ARG A 197 10.59 1.35 -10.19
CA ARG A 197 10.15 2.55 -9.49
C ARG A 197 8.76 2.93 -9.99
N TRP A 198 7.84 3.24 -9.09
CA TRP A 198 6.57 3.88 -9.44
C TRP A 198 6.74 5.37 -9.75
N ASP A 199 5.78 5.92 -10.48
CA ASP A 199 5.64 7.35 -10.75
C ASP A 199 4.55 7.97 -9.87
N PRO A 200 4.92 8.68 -8.77
CA PRO A 200 3.94 9.28 -7.87
C PRO A 200 3.42 10.63 -8.38
N THR A 201 3.89 11.10 -9.55
CA THR A 201 3.58 12.44 -10.07
C THR A 201 2.09 12.72 -9.97
N VAL A 202 1.80 13.91 -9.47
CA VAL A 202 0.44 14.46 -9.34
C VAL A 202 -0.29 14.39 -10.68
N ARG A 203 -1.54 13.93 -10.65
CA ARG A 203 -2.41 13.89 -11.83
C ARG A 203 -3.44 15.03 -11.75
N SER A 204 -3.81 15.58 -12.90
CA SER A 204 -4.78 16.68 -13.05
C SER A 204 -6.15 16.16 -13.44
#